data_AF-J9EBE7-F1
#
_entry.id   AF-J9EBE7-F1
#
_cell.length_a   1.000
_cell.length_b   1.000
_cell.length_c   1.000
_cell.angle_alpha   90.00
_cell.angle_beta   90.00
_cell.angle_gamma   90.00
#
_symmetry.space_group_name_H-M   'P 1'
#
loop_
_entity.id
_entity.type
_entity.pdbx_description
1 polymer ?
#
loop_
_entity_poly.entity_id
_entity_poly.type
_entity_poly.pdbx_seq_one_letter_code
_entity_poly.pdbx_strand_id
1 'polypeptide(L)'
;PDHWCSISYYELDTQIGETFRVRKDRTEVVIDGGVNPAGAKHGRLHIGKGVRISTQRDGSVYLECLSHKSVFVRSYYLDFENDIEYGTTVHKFCSGSPSKKIFDLRWAFAEMEHQSKSARLAVVAQAAAVAGYLPPANIASSLIEHVGTGVDDLRRVCCIIAISFVKGWGVGYNRTSIKETPCWVELQLHRPLQLLDQLLKKNEY
;
A
#
# COMPACT_ATOMS: atom_id res chain seq x y z
N PRO A 1 -0.37 1.59 -18.70
CA PRO A 1 -1.77 1.76 -18.24
C PRO A 1 -2.29 3.19 -18.50
N ASP A 2 -3.54 3.33 -18.97
CA ASP A 2 -4.21 4.62 -19.22
C ASP A 2 -4.39 5.46 -17.96
N HIS A 3 -4.45 4.79 -16.82
CA HIS A 3 -4.49 5.37 -15.49
C HIS A 3 -3.26 4.93 -14.72
N TRP A 4 -2.71 5.78 -13.85
CA TRP A 4 -1.56 5.40 -13.03
C TRP A 4 -1.98 4.86 -11.66
N CYS A 5 -3.14 5.27 -11.15
CA CYS A 5 -3.74 4.70 -9.95
C CYS A 5 -5.27 4.70 -9.96
N SER A 6 -5.83 3.95 -9.03
CA SER A 6 -7.25 3.96 -8.66
C SER A 6 -7.41 4.23 -7.17
N ILE A 7 -8.42 5.00 -6.82
CA ILE A 7 -8.68 5.50 -5.48
C ILE A 7 -10.08 5.03 -5.06
N SER A 8 -10.15 4.24 -4.00
CA SER A 8 -11.41 3.79 -3.41
C SER A 8 -11.57 4.40 -2.03
N TYR A 9 -12.70 5.04 -1.76
CA TYR A 9 -13.02 5.66 -0.48
C TYR A 9 -13.84 4.70 0.40
N TYR A 10 -13.53 4.67 1.69
CA TYR A 10 -14.16 3.79 2.66
C TYR A 10 -14.54 4.57 3.92
N GLU A 11 -15.66 4.17 4.51
CA GLU A 11 -16.04 4.50 5.87
C GLU A 11 -16.15 3.20 6.65
N LEU A 12 -15.36 3.08 7.72
CA LEU A 12 -15.19 1.81 8.42
C LEU A 12 -14.77 0.69 7.44
N ASP A 13 -15.50 -0.41 7.39
CA ASP A 13 -15.24 -1.51 6.44
C ASP A 13 -16.02 -1.40 5.13
N THR A 14 -16.84 -0.36 4.96
CA THR A 14 -17.74 -0.20 3.80
C THR A 14 -17.14 0.74 2.76
N GLN A 15 -17.05 0.28 1.51
CA GLN A 15 -16.69 1.16 0.39
C GLN A 15 -17.84 2.12 0.09
N ILE A 16 -17.53 3.41 -0.03
CA ILE A 16 -18.52 4.44 -0.31
C ILE A 16 -18.20 5.08 -1.67
N GLY A 17 -19.18 5.00 -2.58
CA GLY A 17 -19.07 5.57 -3.92
C GLY A 17 -18.22 4.75 -4.89
N GLU A 18 -18.04 5.29 -6.09
CA GLU A 18 -17.28 4.65 -7.16
C GLU A 18 -15.77 4.85 -7.00
N THR A 19 -15.00 3.87 -7.48
CA THR A 19 -13.54 3.98 -7.54
C THR A 19 -13.13 5.05 -8.55
N PHE A 20 -12.43 6.08 -8.09
CA PHE A 20 -11.90 7.14 -8.94
C PHE A 20 -10.60 6.70 -9.62
N ARG A 21 -10.46 6.92 -10.93
CA ARG A 21 -9.25 6.53 -11.68
C ARG A 21 -8.49 7.76 -12.15
N VAL A 22 -7.19 7.82 -11.84
CA VAL A 22 -6.36 8.98 -12.20
C VAL A 22 -5.62 8.69 -13.50
N ARG A 23 -5.93 9.48 -14.53
CA ARG A 23 -5.33 9.33 -15.86
C ARG A 23 -3.83 9.59 -15.83
N LYS A 24 -3.08 8.91 -16.70
CA LYS A 24 -1.61 8.99 -16.78
C LYS A 24 -1.07 10.40 -17.12
N ASP A 25 -1.86 11.24 -17.81
CA ASP A 25 -1.51 12.63 -18.11
C ASP A 25 -1.57 13.56 -16.88
N ARG A 26 -2.24 13.13 -15.81
CA ARG A 26 -2.29 13.86 -14.54
C ARG A 26 -1.24 13.32 -13.59
N THR A 27 -0.18 14.10 -13.36
CA THR A 27 0.91 13.75 -12.42
C THR A 27 0.52 13.96 -10.97
N GLU A 28 -0.65 14.54 -10.70
CA GLU A 28 -1.10 14.88 -9.36
C GLU A 28 -2.62 14.71 -9.22
N VAL A 29 -3.05 14.32 -8.02
CA VAL A 29 -4.43 14.27 -7.58
C VAL A 29 -4.54 14.79 -6.14
N VAL A 30 -5.57 15.58 -5.87
CA VAL A 30 -5.91 16.01 -4.51
C VAL A 30 -7.14 15.23 -4.04
N ILE A 31 -7.06 14.67 -2.83
CA ILE A 31 -8.13 13.94 -2.18
C ILE A 31 -8.53 14.77 -0.95
N ASP A 32 -9.67 15.45 -1.02
CA ASP A 32 -10.17 16.35 0.03
C ASP A 32 -11.55 15.94 0.55
N GLY A 33 -12.07 16.67 1.54
CA GLY A 33 -13.37 16.39 2.17
C GLY A 33 -14.58 16.92 1.39
N GLY A 34 -14.35 17.62 0.27
CA GLY A 34 -15.36 18.36 -0.47
C GLY A 34 -16.04 19.47 0.34
N VAL A 35 -17.08 20.06 -0.26
CA VAL A 35 -17.91 21.15 0.32
C VAL A 35 -19.34 20.72 0.65
N ASN A 36 -19.66 19.43 0.64
CA ASN A 36 -21.05 18.99 0.84
C ASN A 36 -21.43 18.96 2.34
N PRO A 37 -22.35 19.82 2.81
CA PRO A 37 -22.70 19.93 4.23
C PRO A 37 -23.34 18.66 4.81
N ALA A 38 -23.85 17.73 3.98
CA ALA A 38 -24.34 16.42 4.43
C ALA A 38 -23.22 15.49 4.95
N GLY A 39 -21.97 15.71 4.54
CA GLY A 39 -20.81 14.92 4.98
C GLY A 39 -20.36 15.18 6.43
N ALA A 40 -20.88 16.23 7.08
CA ALA A 40 -20.56 16.58 8.45
C ALA A 40 -20.92 15.48 9.47
N LYS A 41 -21.93 14.64 9.18
CA LYS A 41 -22.40 13.57 10.09
C LYS A 41 -21.47 12.35 10.15
N HIS A 42 -20.57 12.17 9.19
CA HIS A 42 -19.69 10.99 9.07
C HIS A 42 -18.21 11.31 9.33
N GLY A 43 -17.90 12.45 9.94
CA GLY A 43 -16.52 12.87 10.22
C GLY A 43 -15.76 13.48 9.03
N ARG A 44 -16.38 13.56 7.84
CA ARG A 44 -15.79 14.15 6.62
C ARG A 44 -15.41 15.63 6.75
N LEU A 45 -16.00 16.35 7.70
CA LEU A 45 -15.67 17.74 8.03
C LEU A 45 -14.18 17.92 8.39
N HIS A 46 -13.54 16.90 8.96
CA HIS A 46 -12.17 16.97 9.44
C HIS A 46 -11.12 16.58 8.38
N ILE A 47 -11.53 16.10 7.22
CA ILE A 47 -10.61 15.85 6.09
C ILE A 47 -10.07 17.21 5.61
N GLY A 48 -10.90 18.25 5.56
CA GLY A 48 -10.50 19.59 5.15
C GLY A 48 -9.90 19.58 3.74
N LYS A 49 -8.74 20.21 3.56
CA LYS A 49 -7.97 20.19 2.30
C LYS A 49 -7.35 18.82 1.96
N GLY A 50 -7.43 17.86 2.89
CA GLY A 50 -7.02 16.47 2.69
C GLY A 50 -5.55 16.28 2.36
N VAL A 51 -5.27 15.50 1.29
CA VAL A 51 -3.91 15.14 0.86
C VAL A 51 -3.72 15.36 -0.63
N ARG A 52 -2.49 15.73 -1.01
CA ARG A 52 -2.03 15.76 -2.39
C ARG A 52 -1.15 14.55 -2.64
N ILE A 53 -1.49 13.77 -3.67
CA ILE A 53 -0.70 12.63 -4.14
C ILE A 53 -0.14 12.98 -5.51
N SER A 54 1.17 12.86 -5.66
CA SER A 54 1.84 13.09 -6.94
C SER A 54 2.66 11.87 -7.36
N THR A 55 2.75 11.66 -8.68
CA THR A 55 3.57 10.61 -9.29
C THR A 55 4.68 11.22 -10.13
N GLN A 56 5.85 10.63 -10.07
CA GLN A 56 7.01 10.98 -10.88
C GLN A 56 7.19 10.03 -12.08
N ARG A 57 8.01 10.43 -13.05
CA ARG A 57 8.27 9.63 -14.27
C ARG A 57 8.92 8.27 -13.98
N ASP A 58 9.66 8.16 -12.89
CA ASP A 58 10.29 6.91 -12.44
C ASP A 58 9.31 5.96 -11.73
N GLY A 59 8.04 6.36 -11.57
CA GLY A 59 7.01 5.59 -10.88
C GLY A 59 6.98 5.79 -9.37
N SER A 60 7.82 6.69 -8.84
CA SER A 60 7.75 7.09 -7.43
C SER A 60 6.46 7.84 -7.13
N VAL A 61 5.90 7.67 -5.93
CA VAL A 61 4.71 8.40 -5.45
C VAL A 61 5.04 9.18 -4.19
N TYR A 62 4.58 10.42 -4.14
CA TYR A 62 4.78 11.36 -3.03
C TYR A 62 3.45 11.77 -2.44
N LEU A 63 3.46 12.03 -1.13
CA LEU A 63 2.30 12.51 -0.38
C LEU A 63 2.66 13.81 0.34
N GLU A 64 1.73 14.76 0.24
CA GLU A 64 1.76 16.01 0.99
C GLU A 64 0.44 16.14 1.76
N CYS A 65 0.55 16.44 3.06
CA CYS A 65 -0.60 16.65 3.94
C CYS A 65 -1.04 18.12 3.87
N LEU A 66 -2.16 18.38 3.18
CA LEU A 66 -2.73 19.72 3.05
C LEU A 66 -3.71 20.05 4.20
N SER A 67 -4.20 19.02 4.90
CA SER A 67 -5.12 19.16 6.03
C SER A 67 -4.43 19.63 7.30
N HIS A 68 -5.14 20.40 8.13
CA HIS A 68 -4.71 20.76 9.49
C HIS A 68 -4.64 19.55 10.44
N LYS A 69 -5.35 18.47 10.12
CA LYS A 69 -5.29 17.21 10.87
C LYS A 69 -4.29 16.27 10.21
N SER A 70 -3.58 15.50 11.04
CA SER A 70 -2.66 14.49 10.54
C SER A 70 -3.38 13.40 9.76
N VAL A 71 -2.69 12.85 8.77
CA VAL A 71 -3.07 11.65 8.05
C VAL A 71 -2.12 10.51 8.39
N PHE A 72 -2.62 9.29 8.32
CA PHE A 72 -1.90 8.09 8.71
C PHE A 72 -1.82 7.18 7.50
N VAL A 73 -0.61 6.81 7.10
CA VAL A 73 -0.33 6.13 5.84
C VAL A 73 0.28 4.78 6.14
N ARG A 74 -0.28 3.72 5.56
CA ARG A 74 0.37 2.42 5.46
C ARG A 74 1.04 2.32 4.11
N SER A 75 2.37 2.29 4.15
CA SER A 75 3.23 2.06 3.01
C SER A 75 4.37 1.15 3.42
N TYR A 76 4.45 -0.01 2.76
CA TYR A 76 5.51 -0.98 2.99
C TYR A 76 6.88 -0.47 2.52
N TYR A 77 6.91 0.43 1.53
CA TYR A 77 8.14 1.12 1.15
C TYR A 77 8.69 1.96 2.31
N LEU A 78 7.81 2.63 3.07
CA LEU A 78 8.25 3.39 4.24
C LEU A 78 8.68 2.47 5.39
N ASP A 79 8.03 1.32 5.56
CA ASP A 79 8.48 0.32 6.55
C ASP A 79 9.90 -0.14 6.21
N PHE A 80 10.17 -0.48 4.94
CA PHE A 80 11.51 -0.78 4.43
C PHE A 80 12.50 0.36 4.64
N GLU A 81 12.14 1.59 4.28
CA GLU A 81 13.02 2.76 4.39
C GLU A 81 13.42 3.07 5.84
N ASN A 82 12.60 2.65 6.82
CA ASN A 82 12.85 2.88 8.25
C ASN A 82 13.37 1.63 8.98
N ASP A 83 13.67 0.54 8.26
CA ASP A 83 14.10 -0.75 8.83
C ASP A 83 13.09 -1.29 9.86
N ILE A 84 11.80 -1.15 9.56
CA ILE A 84 10.67 -1.60 10.39
C ILE A 84 10.03 -2.83 9.76
N GLU A 85 9.58 -3.77 10.59
CA GLU A 85 8.80 -4.92 10.13
C GLU A 85 7.56 -4.47 9.36
N TYR A 86 7.38 -5.05 8.17
CA TYR A 86 6.33 -4.71 7.21
C TYR A 86 4.93 -4.79 7.81
N GLY A 87 4.17 -3.69 7.69
CA GLY A 87 2.77 -3.62 8.09
C GLY A 87 2.52 -3.46 9.60
N THR A 88 3.57 -3.39 10.43
CA THR A 88 3.43 -3.19 11.89
C THR A 88 3.10 -1.77 12.28
N THR A 89 3.58 -0.81 11.49
CA THR A 89 3.56 0.61 11.83
C THR A 89 2.76 1.42 10.81
N VAL A 90 2.16 2.51 11.28
CA VAL A 90 1.53 3.52 10.43
C VAL A 90 2.34 4.80 10.46
N HIS A 91 2.58 5.37 9.29
CA HIS A 91 3.39 6.58 9.14
C HIS A 91 2.49 7.80 9.26
N LYS A 92 2.77 8.65 10.26
CA LYS A 92 1.99 9.88 10.52
C LYS A 92 2.56 11.04 9.72
N PHE A 93 1.70 11.73 8.96
CA PHE A 93 2.03 12.94 8.22
C PHE A 93 1.30 14.13 8.82
N CYS A 94 2.02 15.22 9.05
CA CYS A 94 1.51 16.43 9.68
C CYS A 94 1.40 17.58 8.67
N SER A 95 0.49 18.51 8.95
CA SER A 95 0.38 19.75 8.18
C SER A 95 1.70 20.52 8.19
N GLY A 96 2.10 21.05 7.04
CA GLY A 96 3.31 21.87 6.90
C GLY A 96 4.61 21.08 6.78
N SER A 97 4.58 19.75 6.83
CA SER A 97 5.72 18.93 6.42
C SER A 97 5.87 18.93 4.89
N PRO A 98 7.10 18.93 4.35
CA PRO A 98 7.31 18.85 2.91
C PRO A 98 6.76 17.53 2.35
N SER A 99 6.48 17.51 1.04
CA SER A 99 6.07 16.29 0.35
C SER A 99 7.08 15.18 0.58
N LYS A 100 6.64 14.04 1.14
CA LYS A 100 7.50 12.89 1.42
C LYS A 100 7.16 11.74 0.48
N LYS A 101 8.19 11.03 0.04
CA LYS A 101 8.06 9.85 -0.81
C LYS A 101 7.40 8.74 -0.03
N ILE A 102 6.35 8.15 -0.57
CA ILE A 102 5.58 7.08 0.07
C ILE A 102 5.61 5.78 -0.74
N PHE A 103 6.23 5.78 -1.91
CA PHE A 103 6.37 4.60 -2.76
C PHE A 103 7.51 4.77 -3.74
N ASP A 104 8.23 3.67 -4.01
CA ASP A 104 9.22 3.56 -5.08
C ASP A 104 8.93 2.33 -5.94
N LEU A 105 8.88 2.52 -7.26
CA LEU A 105 8.59 1.45 -8.20
C LEU A 105 9.72 0.42 -8.30
N ARG A 106 10.98 0.86 -8.18
CA ARG A 106 12.15 -0.02 -8.28
C ARG A 106 12.23 -0.93 -7.06
N TRP A 107 12.01 -0.36 -5.88
CA TRP A 107 11.87 -1.13 -4.64
C TRP A 107 10.74 -2.16 -4.77
N ALA A 108 9.54 -1.73 -5.20
CA ALA A 108 8.39 -2.62 -5.31
C ALA A 108 8.67 -3.79 -6.28
N PHE A 109 9.34 -3.52 -7.40
CA PHE A 109 9.72 -4.58 -8.34
C PHE A 109 10.75 -5.55 -7.76
N ALA A 110 11.80 -5.03 -7.11
CA ALA A 110 12.81 -5.84 -6.45
C ALA A 110 12.21 -6.73 -5.34
N GLU A 111 11.28 -6.19 -4.56
CA GLU A 111 10.54 -6.92 -3.52
C GLU A 111 9.67 -8.03 -4.13
N MET A 112 8.97 -7.77 -5.25
CA MET A 112 8.22 -8.80 -5.97
C MET A 112 9.12 -9.95 -6.45
N GLU A 113 10.27 -9.65 -7.06
CA GLU A 113 11.22 -10.67 -7.50
C GLU A 113 11.78 -11.49 -6.33
N HIS A 114 12.14 -10.81 -5.24
CA HIS A 114 12.68 -11.44 -4.05
C HIS A 114 11.68 -12.43 -3.43
N GLN A 115 10.45 -11.98 -3.15
CA GLN A 115 9.42 -12.83 -2.56
C GLN A 115 9.00 -13.96 -3.51
N SER A 116 8.88 -13.68 -4.81
CA SER A 116 8.55 -14.71 -5.79
C SER A 116 9.60 -15.82 -5.85
N LYS A 117 10.89 -15.45 -5.84
CA LYS A 117 12.00 -16.41 -5.81
C LYS A 117 11.97 -17.23 -4.52
N SER A 118 11.76 -16.59 -3.38
CA SER A 118 11.69 -17.25 -2.07
C SER A 118 10.52 -18.22 -1.98
N ALA A 119 9.32 -17.82 -2.45
CA ALA A 119 8.16 -18.69 -2.51
C ALA A 119 8.40 -19.92 -3.40
N ARG A 120 9.02 -19.73 -4.57
CA ARG A 120 9.37 -20.85 -5.46
C ARG A 120 10.36 -21.81 -4.81
N LEU A 121 11.38 -21.29 -4.13
CA LEU A 121 12.35 -22.13 -3.41
C LEU A 121 11.70 -22.90 -2.26
N ALA A 122 10.77 -22.27 -1.52
CA ALA A 122 10.00 -22.94 -0.48
C ALA A 122 9.15 -24.09 -1.02
N VAL A 123 8.47 -23.88 -2.17
CA VAL A 123 7.71 -24.95 -2.85
C VAL A 123 8.61 -26.10 -3.29
N VAL A 124 9.78 -25.79 -3.89
CA VAL A 124 10.75 -26.82 -4.30
C VAL A 124 11.29 -27.59 -3.09
N ALA A 125 11.63 -26.89 -2.00
CA ALA A 125 12.09 -27.51 -0.78
C ALA A 125 11.02 -28.42 -0.16
N GLN A 126 9.76 -27.98 -0.16
CA GLN A 126 8.63 -28.78 0.32
C GLN A 126 8.41 -30.02 -0.57
N ALA A 127 8.47 -29.88 -1.89
CA ALA A 127 8.36 -31.01 -2.82
C ALA A 127 9.51 -32.03 -2.64
N ALA A 128 10.74 -31.54 -2.43
CA ALA A 128 11.90 -32.39 -2.15
C ALA A 128 11.74 -33.15 -0.84
N ALA A 129 11.28 -32.48 0.23
CA ALA A 129 11.02 -33.11 1.53
C ALA A 129 9.94 -34.19 1.44
N VAL A 130 8.84 -33.95 0.69
CA VAL A 130 7.78 -34.95 0.44
C VAL A 130 8.31 -36.15 -0.34
N ALA A 131 9.24 -35.93 -1.29
CA ALA A 131 9.90 -36.99 -2.05
C ALA A 131 11.04 -37.69 -1.28
N GLY A 132 11.29 -37.32 -0.02
CA GLY A 132 12.32 -37.94 0.83
C GLY A 132 13.75 -37.45 0.58
N TYR A 133 13.92 -36.35 -0.16
CA TYR A 133 15.22 -35.69 -0.37
C TYR A 133 15.46 -34.61 0.69
N LEU A 134 16.73 -34.39 1.05
CA LEU A 134 17.10 -33.30 1.94
C LEU A 134 16.86 -31.95 1.24
N PRO A 135 16.21 -30.97 1.90
CA PRO A 135 16.05 -29.65 1.34
C PRO A 135 17.43 -28.96 1.19
N PRO A 136 17.65 -28.14 0.16
CA PRO A 136 18.90 -27.40 0.00
C PRO A 136 19.13 -26.46 1.20
N ALA A 137 20.35 -26.47 1.75
CA ALA A 137 20.72 -25.82 3.02
C ALA A 137 20.65 -24.27 3.05
N ASN A 138 20.17 -23.62 1.99
CA ASN A 138 20.11 -22.16 1.83
C ASN A 138 18.66 -21.65 1.72
N ILE A 139 17.75 -22.14 2.56
CA ILE A 139 16.44 -21.49 2.72
C ILE A 139 16.65 -20.36 3.72
N ALA A 140 17.05 -19.20 3.21
CA ALA A 140 16.95 -17.97 3.98
C ALA A 140 15.48 -17.85 4.40
N SER A 141 15.25 -17.77 5.72
CA SER A 141 13.96 -17.43 6.30
C SER A 141 13.42 -16.23 5.53
N SER A 142 12.29 -16.39 4.84
CA SER A 142 11.65 -15.25 4.20
C SER A 142 11.48 -14.18 5.26
N LEU A 143 11.90 -12.94 4.97
CA LEU A 143 11.79 -11.76 5.86
C LEU A 143 10.33 -11.36 6.18
N ILE A 144 9.41 -12.32 6.11
CA ILE A 144 7.98 -12.17 6.21
C ILE A 144 7.44 -13.47 6.82
N GLU A 145 7.55 -13.64 8.14
CA GLU A 145 6.84 -14.70 8.88
C GLU A 145 5.36 -14.36 9.14
N HIS A 146 4.89 -13.16 8.75
CA HIS A 146 3.56 -12.66 9.11
C HIS A 146 2.62 -12.27 7.96
N VAL A 147 2.96 -12.59 6.71
CA VAL A 147 2.12 -12.30 5.53
C VAL A 147 2.20 -13.52 4.62
N GLY A 148 1.04 -14.03 4.19
CA GLY A 148 0.96 -15.26 3.40
C GLY A 148 1.86 -15.17 2.17
N THR A 149 2.43 -16.28 1.73
CA THR A 149 3.32 -16.34 0.55
C THR A 149 2.55 -16.23 -0.78
N GLY A 150 1.36 -15.63 -0.74
CA GLY A 150 0.40 -15.57 -1.83
C GLY A 150 0.55 -14.33 -2.71
N VAL A 151 -0.01 -14.44 -3.92
CA VAL A 151 -0.10 -13.34 -4.89
C VAL A 151 -0.84 -12.13 -4.32
N ASP A 152 -1.87 -12.36 -3.50
CA ASP A 152 -2.66 -11.31 -2.85
C ASP A 152 -1.84 -10.47 -1.88
N ASP A 153 -0.90 -11.08 -1.17
CA ASP A 153 0.01 -10.41 -0.26
C ASP A 153 1.01 -9.55 -1.03
N LEU A 154 1.60 -10.07 -2.10
CA LEU A 154 2.43 -9.29 -3.02
C LEU A 154 1.70 -8.08 -3.60
N ARG A 155 0.45 -8.28 -4.03
CA ARG A 155 -0.41 -7.20 -4.50
C ARG A 155 -0.60 -6.16 -3.41
N ARG A 156 -0.91 -6.58 -2.18
CA ARG A 156 -1.10 -5.67 -1.03
C ARG A 156 0.17 -4.88 -0.70
N VAL A 157 1.32 -5.55 -0.64
CA VAL A 157 2.60 -4.95 -0.25
C VAL A 157 3.10 -3.98 -1.31
N CYS A 158 3.04 -4.39 -2.57
CA CYS A 158 3.76 -3.70 -3.64
C CYS A 158 2.86 -2.81 -4.52
N CYS A 159 1.53 -2.95 -4.44
CA CYS A 159 0.61 -2.23 -5.32
C CYS A 159 -0.42 -1.36 -4.59
N ILE A 160 -0.55 -1.49 -3.26
CA ILE A 160 -1.61 -0.84 -2.49
C ILE A 160 -1.03 0.04 -1.39
N ILE A 161 -1.50 1.29 -1.33
CA ILE A 161 -1.23 2.22 -0.25
C ILE A 161 -2.55 2.56 0.42
N ALA A 162 -2.58 2.59 1.74
CA ALA A 162 -3.77 2.93 2.51
C ALA A 162 -3.55 4.22 3.29
N ILE A 163 -4.50 5.14 3.25
CA ILE A 163 -4.41 6.45 3.90
C ILE A 163 -5.67 6.67 4.72
N SER A 164 -5.52 6.75 6.05
CA SER A 164 -6.59 7.14 6.97
C SER A 164 -6.50 8.63 7.28
N PHE A 165 -7.66 9.28 7.28
CA PHE A 165 -7.76 10.69 7.66
C PHE A 165 -8.08 10.80 9.15
N VAL A 166 -7.45 11.76 9.84
CA VAL A 166 -7.75 12.18 11.22
C VAL A 166 -7.39 11.17 12.32
N LYS A 167 -7.60 9.87 12.10
CA LYS A 167 -7.40 8.80 13.10
C LYS A 167 -6.39 7.77 12.61
N GLY A 168 -5.38 7.49 13.44
CA GLY A 168 -4.46 6.38 13.23
C GLY A 168 -5.02 5.05 13.72
N TRP A 169 -4.33 3.98 13.37
CA TRP A 169 -4.60 2.60 13.78
C TRP A 169 -3.26 1.86 13.95
N GLY A 170 -3.32 0.66 14.54
CA GLY A 170 -2.14 -0.16 14.84
C GLY A 170 -1.63 0.04 16.27
N VAL A 171 -0.42 -0.44 16.52
CA VAL A 171 0.21 -0.39 17.84
C VAL A 171 0.29 1.06 18.34
N GLY A 172 -0.21 1.31 19.56
CA GLY A 172 -0.26 2.65 20.14
C GLY A 172 -1.52 3.46 19.82
N TYR A 173 -2.50 2.88 19.11
CA TYR A 173 -3.82 3.48 18.88
C TYR A 173 -4.94 2.59 19.44
N ASN A 174 -6.09 3.19 19.71
CA ASN A 174 -7.28 2.44 20.14
C ASN A 174 -7.86 1.50 19.05
N ARG A 175 -7.39 1.63 17.80
CA ARG A 175 -7.88 0.88 16.64
C ARG A 175 -6.80 -0.10 16.22
N THR A 176 -7.17 -1.35 16.01
CA THR A 176 -6.24 -2.39 15.55
C THR A 176 -6.13 -2.42 14.03
N SER A 177 -7.20 -2.04 13.32
CA SER A 177 -7.29 -2.09 11.88
C SER A 177 -7.71 -0.75 11.28
N ILE A 178 -7.27 -0.50 10.03
CA ILE A 178 -7.73 0.66 9.26
C ILE A 178 -9.24 0.64 9.03
N LYS A 179 -9.86 -0.55 9.01
CA LYS A 179 -11.32 -0.70 8.85
C LYS A 179 -12.12 -0.18 10.04
N GLU A 180 -11.48 0.14 11.15
CA GLU A 180 -12.11 0.79 12.31
C GLU A 180 -11.96 2.32 12.27
N THR A 181 -11.29 2.84 11.24
CA THR A 181 -11.13 4.28 11.04
C THR A 181 -12.38 4.85 10.38
N PRO A 182 -12.81 6.07 10.77
CA PRO A 182 -14.09 6.62 10.31
C PRO A 182 -14.09 6.90 8.81
N CYS A 183 -12.94 7.27 8.23
CA CYS A 183 -12.81 7.57 6.82
C CYS A 183 -11.36 7.34 6.35
N TRP A 184 -11.20 6.57 5.28
CA TRP A 184 -9.90 6.24 4.70
C TRP A 184 -10.02 5.98 3.20
N VAL A 185 -8.89 6.01 2.51
CA VAL A 185 -8.79 5.69 1.08
C VAL A 185 -7.76 4.61 0.83
N GLU A 186 -8.04 3.80 -0.17
CA GLU A 186 -7.12 2.84 -0.75
C GLU A 186 -6.65 3.34 -2.11
N LEU A 187 -5.33 3.41 -2.29
CA LEU A 187 -4.68 3.79 -3.52
C LEU A 187 -4.05 2.55 -4.17
N GLN A 188 -4.64 2.07 -5.26
CA GLN A 188 -4.09 0.95 -6.04
C GLN A 188 -3.27 1.49 -7.21
N LEU A 189 -1.96 1.22 -7.20
CA LEU A 189 -1.02 1.63 -8.25
C LEU A 189 -1.03 0.63 -9.41
N HIS A 190 -1.23 1.13 -10.62
CA HIS A 190 -1.41 0.27 -11.80
C HIS A 190 -0.10 -0.25 -12.37
N ARG A 191 0.98 0.55 -12.34
CA ARG A 191 2.26 0.11 -12.90
C ARG A 191 2.89 -1.06 -12.13
N PRO A 192 2.96 -1.03 -10.79
CA PRO A 192 3.41 -2.19 -10.01
C PRO A 192 2.51 -3.42 -10.25
N LEU A 193 1.18 -3.23 -10.31
CA LEU A 193 0.25 -4.33 -10.57
C LEU A 193 0.50 -5.01 -11.93
N GLN A 194 0.83 -4.23 -12.97
CA GLN A 194 1.22 -4.78 -14.27
C GLN A 194 2.53 -5.57 -14.21
N LEU A 195 3.52 -5.10 -13.45
CA LEU A 195 4.78 -5.81 -13.28
C LEU A 195 4.58 -7.11 -12.51
N LEU A 196 3.71 -7.10 -11.49
CA LEU A 196 3.34 -8.31 -10.76
C LEU A 196 2.68 -9.34 -11.68
N ASP A 197 1.69 -8.94 -12.49
CA ASP A 197 1.04 -9.81 -13.48
C ASP A 197 2.05 -10.41 -14.49
N GLN A 198 3.00 -9.61 -14.98
CA GLN A 198 4.06 -10.08 -15.87
C GLN A 198 4.99 -11.09 -15.19
N LEU A 199 5.33 -10.85 -13.92
CA LEU A 199 6.21 -11.71 -13.14
C LEU A 199 5.53 -13.07 -12.86
N LEU A 200 4.25 -13.06 -12.51
CA LEU A 200 3.46 -14.28 -12.31
C LEU A 200 3.38 -15.12 -13.58
N LYS A 201 3.05 -14.50 -14.72
CA LYS A 201 3.03 -15.18 -16.02
C LYS A 201 4.37 -15.80 -16.38
N LYS A 202 5.48 -15.14 -16.04
CA LYS A 202 6.83 -15.68 -16.28
C LYS A 202 7.11 -16.93 -15.45
N ASN A 203 6.52 -17.08 -14.28
CA ASN A 203 6.76 -18.21 -13.38
C ASN A 203 5.85 -19.41 -13.62
N GLU A 204 4.79 -19.26 -14.41
CA GLU A 204 3.92 -20.37 -14.83
C GLU A 204 4.54 -21.22 -15.95
N TYR A 205 5.62 -20.74 -16.58
CA TYR A 205 6.42 -21.44 -17.59
C TYR A 205 7.81 -21.80 -17.03
#